data_AF-A0A367ESL1-F1
#
_entry.id   AF-A0A367ESL1-F1
#
_cell.length_a   1.000
_cell.length_b   1.000
_cell.length_c   1.000
_cell.angle_alpha   90.00
_cell.angle_beta   90.00
_cell.angle_gamma   90.00
#
_symmetry.space_group_name_H-M   'P 1'
#
loop_
_entity.id
_entity.type
_entity.pdbx_description
1 polymer ?
#
loop_
_entity_poly.entity_id
_entity_poly.type
_entity_poly.pdbx_seq_one_letter_code
_entity_poly.pdbx_strand_id
1 'polypeptide(L)'
;MVREGLVGRERNLDPNTSPRAFFGSELRRCRKRVGLSQPQLSERTTYSPDMIGKIERGERPPSPEFVQQCDEIFGEDGHFNRLYQFMLRTPGPAWFARWLEEIEPRATVLRTWDPLLVPGLLQTEAYARHIFSREPKISSDEVEERVQARMLRKTVLERGDPPAVWVLLDEGILRRSIGGPQITRAQLEYLLEISDRSNVVIQVVPFSAESTVGLTGAFILAELPGGEPDAVYIE
;
A
#
# COMPACT_ATOMS: atom_id res chain seq x y z
N MET A 1 -26.43 15.83 39.88
CA MET A 1 -24.99 15.50 40.04
C MET A 1 -24.51 15.00 38.69
N VAL A 2 -23.67 15.80 38.02
CA VAL A 2 -23.37 15.72 36.59
C VAL A 2 -22.44 14.54 36.29
N ARG A 3 -22.73 13.83 35.20
CA ARG A 3 -21.89 12.75 34.65
C ARG A 3 -20.59 13.36 34.12
N GLU A 4 -19.45 13.00 34.70
CA GLU A 4 -18.13 13.25 34.11
C GLU A 4 -17.98 12.38 32.85
N GLY A 5 -17.85 13.06 31.71
CA GLY A 5 -17.64 12.45 30.41
C GLY A 5 -16.26 11.82 30.29
N LEU A 6 -16.23 10.63 29.71
CA LEU A 6 -15.03 9.94 29.25
C LEU A 6 -14.29 10.81 28.22
N VAL A 7 -13.26 11.51 28.66
CA VAL A 7 -12.27 12.12 27.77
C VAL A 7 -11.53 10.99 27.05
N GLY A 8 -11.83 10.82 25.76
CA GLY A 8 -11.14 9.85 24.91
C GLY A 8 -9.65 10.17 24.86
N ARG A 9 -8.80 9.25 25.32
CA ARG A 9 -7.34 9.35 25.23
C ARG A 9 -6.92 9.56 23.77
N GLU A 10 -6.38 10.74 23.46
CA GLU A 10 -5.70 11.02 22.18
C GLU A 10 -4.54 10.02 22.02
N ARG A 11 -4.67 9.05 21.11
CA ARG A 11 -3.51 8.27 20.64
C ARG A 11 -2.65 9.18 19.76
N ASN A 12 -1.40 9.36 20.15
CA ASN A 12 -0.40 10.00 19.27
C ASN A 12 -0.11 9.05 18.11
N LEU A 13 -0.45 9.51 16.90
CA LEU A 13 -0.04 8.87 15.67
C LEU A 13 1.42 9.23 15.42
N ASP A 14 2.28 8.27 15.09
CA ASP A 14 3.64 8.55 14.64
C ASP A 14 3.59 9.05 13.18
N PRO A 15 3.94 10.31 12.89
CA PRO A 15 3.87 10.89 11.55
C PRO A 15 4.73 10.15 10.51
N ASN A 16 5.73 9.38 10.94
CA ASN A 16 6.67 8.71 10.05
C ASN A 16 6.18 7.33 9.58
N THR A 17 5.01 6.88 10.03
CA THR A 17 4.49 5.55 9.72
C THR A 17 3.88 5.41 8.33
N SER A 18 3.28 6.48 7.78
CA SER A 18 2.75 6.49 6.41
C SER A 18 2.48 7.91 5.90
N PRO A 19 2.34 8.12 4.57
CA PRO A 19 1.88 9.40 4.02
C PRO A 19 0.53 9.86 4.58
N ARG A 20 -0.40 8.92 4.82
CA ARG A 20 -1.67 9.20 5.51
C ARG A 20 -1.48 9.63 6.96
N ALA A 21 -0.58 8.98 7.68
CA ALA A 21 -0.24 9.36 9.05
C ALA A 21 0.39 10.76 9.11
N PHE A 22 1.28 11.06 8.17
CA PHE A 22 1.89 12.38 8.03
C PHE A 22 0.82 13.45 7.72
N PHE A 23 -0.06 13.21 6.74
CA PHE A 23 -1.19 14.11 6.44
C PHE A 23 -2.06 14.35 7.68
N GLY A 24 -2.46 13.29 8.37
CA GLY A 24 -3.28 13.39 9.59
C GLY A 24 -2.60 14.18 10.70
N SER A 25 -1.27 14.02 10.85
CA SER A 25 -0.48 14.76 11.83
C SER A 25 -0.42 16.26 11.52
N GLU A 26 -0.23 16.62 10.25
CA GLU A 26 -0.18 18.02 9.80
C GLU A 26 -1.56 18.68 9.90
N LEU A 27 -2.63 17.95 9.57
CA LEU A 27 -4.00 18.41 9.78
C LEU A 27 -4.25 18.74 11.26
N ARG A 28 -3.86 17.84 12.16
CA ARG A 28 -3.99 18.06 13.61
C ARG A 28 -3.14 19.25 14.07
N ARG A 29 -1.91 19.37 13.57
CA ARG A 29 -0.98 20.48 13.89
C ARG A 29 -1.59 21.83 13.49
N CYS A 30 -2.05 21.97 12.25
CA CYS A 30 -2.65 23.21 11.75
C CYS A 30 -3.97 23.54 12.45
N ARG A 31 -4.83 22.54 12.69
CA ARG A 31 -6.07 22.73 13.44
C ARG A 31 -5.80 23.25 14.86
N LYS A 32 -4.84 22.65 15.58
CA LYS A 32 -4.45 23.11 16.93
C LYS A 32 -3.80 24.50 16.88
N ARG A 33 -3.01 24.82 15.84
CA ARG A 33 -2.40 26.15 15.62
C ARG A 33 -3.44 27.27 15.55
N VAL A 34 -4.57 27.03 14.87
CA VAL A 34 -5.67 28.00 14.76
C VAL A 34 -6.70 27.90 15.89
N GLY A 35 -6.45 27.06 16.92
CA GLY A 35 -7.30 26.94 18.09
C GLY A 35 -8.65 26.24 17.86
N LEU A 36 -8.80 25.49 16.76
CA LEU A 36 -10.06 24.80 16.45
C LEU A 36 -10.12 23.41 17.08
N SER A 37 -11.29 23.03 17.59
CA SER A 37 -11.62 21.62 17.89
C SER A 37 -12.08 20.88 16.63
N GLN A 38 -12.11 19.54 16.65
CA GLN A 38 -12.63 18.76 15.52
C GLN A 38 -14.10 19.12 15.19
N PRO A 39 -15.00 19.33 16.18
CA PRO A 39 -16.33 19.87 15.90
C PRO A 39 -16.33 21.24 15.22
N GLN A 40 -15.51 22.18 15.68
CA GLN A 40 -15.45 23.51 15.06
C GLN A 40 -14.86 23.49 13.65
N LEU A 41 -13.96 22.54 13.34
CA LEU A 41 -13.51 22.33 11.97
C LEU A 41 -14.61 21.70 11.10
N SER A 42 -15.43 20.80 11.66
CA SER A 42 -16.56 20.21 10.94
C SER A 42 -17.60 21.23 10.52
N GLU A 43 -17.80 22.30 11.30
CA GLU A 43 -18.71 23.40 10.96
C GLU A 43 -18.25 24.22 9.75
N ARG A 44 -16.97 24.11 9.38
CA ARG A 44 -16.34 24.88 8.30
C ARG A 44 -15.99 24.03 7.08
N THR A 45 -16.23 22.73 7.15
CA THR A 45 -15.87 21.77 6.11
C THR A 45 -17.07 20.88 5.80
N THR A 46 -16.96 20.06 4.76
CA THR A 46 -18.01 19.08 4.42
C THR A 46 -18.02 17.84 5.33
N TYR A 47 -17.11 17.74 6.30
CA TYR A 47 -16.80 16.49 7.02
C TYR A 47 -17.30 16.53 8.46
N SER A 48 -17.76 15.38 8.97
CA SER A 48 -18.17 15.24 10.37
C SER A 48 -16.96 15.24 11.32
N PRO A 49 -17.16 15.54 12.63
CA PRO A 49 -16.07 15.50 13.61
C PRO A 49 -15.38 14.12 13.68
N ASP A 50 -16.15 13.04 13.56
CA ASP A 50 -15.64 11.67 13.54
C ASP A 50 -14.77 11.40 12.30
N MET A 51 -15.20 11.87 11.13
CA MET A 51 -14.44 11.72 9.89
C MET A 51 -13.11 12.50 9.96
N ILE A 52 -13.14 13.73 10.48
CA ILE A 52 -11.92 14.50 10.76
C ILE A 52 -11.00 13.73 11.71
N GLY A 53 -11.55 13.15 12.78
CA GLY A 53 -10.79 12.32 13.71
C GLY A 53 -10.14 11.11 13.05
N LYS A 54 -10.84 10.44 12.13
CA LYS A 54 -10.30 9.31 11.35
C LYS A 54 -9.15 9.74 10.43
N ILE A 55 -9.27 10.90 9.79
CA ILE A 55 -8.20 11.46 8.95
C ILE A 55 -6.99 11.84 9.78
N GLU A 56 -7.18 12.50 10.93
CA GLU A 56 -6.08 12.83 11.85
C GLU A 56 -5.38 11.59 12.41
N ARG A 57 -6.03 10.42 12.36
CA ARG A 57 -5.45 9.13 12.73
C ARG A 57 -4.93 8.32 11.53
N GLY A 58 -4.96 8.87 10.31
CA GLY A 58 -4.55 8.17 9.09
C GLY A 58 -5.48 7.02 8.65
N GLU A 59 -6.60 6.83 9.33
CA GLU A 59 -7.54 5.72 9.10
C GLU A 59 -8.39 5.91 7.83
N ARG A 60 -8.56 7.15 7.39
CA ARG A 60 -9.31 7.51 6.17
C ARG A 60 -8.57 8.60 5.40
N PRO A 61 -8.49 8.51 4.06
CA PRO A 61 -7.99 9.61 3.26
C PRO A 61 -9.02 10.76 3.20
N PRO A 62 -8.57 12.01 3.10
CA PRO A 62 -9.44 13.14 2.77
C PRO A 62 -9.87 13.12 1.29
N SER A 63 -10.93 13.84 0.94
CA SER A 63 -11.29 14.13 -0.45
C SER A 63 -10.61 15.42 -0.95
N PRO A 64 -10.49 15.62 -2.28
CA PRO A 64 -9.91 16.84 -2.84
C PRO A 64 -10.59 18.12 -2.35
N GLU A 65 -11.92 18.10 -2.18
CA GLU A 65 -12.68 19.25 -1.70
C GLU A 65 -12.32 19.59 -0.26
N PHE A 66 -12.19 18.58 0.60
CA PHE A 66 -11.78 18.78 1.99
C PHE A 66 -10.33 19.31 2.09
N VAL A 67 -9.45 18.84 1.22
CA VAL A 67 -8.06 19.31 1.12
C VAL A 67 -8.01 20.79 0.78
N GLN A 68 -8.77 21.22 -0.23
CA GLN A 68 -8.86 22.63 -0.61
C GLN A 68 -9.40 23.49 0.54
N GLN A 69 -10.47 23.03 1.20
CA GLN A 69 -11.03 23.72 2.38
C GLN A 69 -10.00 23.86 3.51
N CYS A 70 -9.14 22.86 3.72
CA CYS A 70 -8.09 22.95 4.74
C CYS A 70 -7.07 24.04 4.41
N ASP A 71 -6.60 24.13 3.16
CA ASP A 71 -5.68 25.20 2.74
C ASP A 71 -6.32 26.59 2.96
N GLU A 72 -7.59 26.76 2.62
CA GLU A 72 -8.34 28.02 2.83
C GLU A 72 -8.53 28.35 4.32
N ILE A 73 -8.99 27.40 5.14
CA ILE A 73 -9.31 27.61 6.56
C ILE A 73 -8.05 27.89 7.38
N PHE A 74 -6.96 27.20 7.08
CA PHE A 74 -5.72 27.32 7.83
C PHE A 74 -4.79 28.42 7.28
N GLY A 75 -5.15 29.02 6.14
CA GLY A 75 -4.37 30.07 5.48
C GLY A 75 -3.05 29.54 4.93
N GLU A 76 -3.05 28.32 4.41
CA GLU A 76 -1.88 27.66 3.86
C GLU A 76 -1.85 27.80 2.32
N ASP A 77 -0.66 27.99 1.76
CA ASP A 77 -0.47 28.12 0.31
C ASP A 77 -0.30 26.74 -0.34
N GLY A 78 -1.42 26.03 -0.51
CA GLY A 78 -1.47 24.71 -1.15
C GLY A 78 -0.65 23.64 -0.40
N HIS A 79 -0.48 23.79 0.91
CA HIS A 79 0.25 22.84 1.74
C HIS A 79 -0.46 21.50 1.78
N PHE A 80 -1.76 21.49 2.10
CA PHE A 80 -2.57 20.29 2.16
C PHE A 80 -2.72 19.66 0.79
N ASN A 81 -2.85 20.46 -0.26
CA ASN A 81 -2.82 19.93 -1.63
C ASN A 81 -1.50 19.20 -1.92
N ARG A 82 -0.34 19.76 -1.57
CA ARG A 82 0.96 19.07 -1.75
C ARG A 82 1.06 17.78 -0.94
N LEU A 83 0.58 17.77 0.30
CA LEU A 83 0.52 16.55 1.11
C LEU A 83 -0.43 15.51 0.51
N TYR A 84 -1.57 15.95 0.00
CA TYR A 84 -2.54 15.09 -0.66
C TYR A 84 -1.96 14.48 -1.95
N GLN A 85 -1.28 15.28 -2.78
CA GLN A 85 -0.58 14.77 -3.96
C GLN A 85 0.53 13.78 -3.57
N PHE A 86 1.27 14.05 -2.49
CA PHE A 86 2.27 13.10 -1.97
C PHE A 86 1.64 11.79 -1.47
N MET A 87 0.48 11.88 -0.82
CA MET A 87 -0.30 10.71 -0.37
C MET A 87 -0.92 9.95 -1.56
N LEU A 88 -1.33 10.62 -2.63
CA LEU A 88 -1.81 9.98 -3.87
C LEU A 88 -0.68 9.32 -4.66
N ARG A 89 0.56 9.79 -4.50
CA ARG A 89 1.75 9.11 -5.02
C ARG A 89 2.06 7.82 -4.28
N THR A 90 1.29 7.44 -3.25
CA THR A 90 1.33 6.07 -2.73
C THR A 90 1.02 5.12 -3.89
N PRO A 91 1.98 4.26 -4.27
CA PRO A 91 1.83 3.27 -5.33
C PRO A 91 0.50 2.50 -5.27
N GLY A 92 -0.27 2.43 -6.36
CA GLY A 92 -1.35 1.44 -6.53
C GLY A 92 -2.78 1.86 -6.12
N PRO A 93 -3.77 0.96 -6.28
CA PRO A 93 -5.18 1.28 -6.07
C PRO A 93 -5.50 1.66 -4.62
N ALA A 94 -6.48 2.54 -4.39
CA ALA A 94 -6.86 3.01 -3.05
C ALA A 94 -7.24 1.88 -2.08
N TRP A 95 -7.77 0.76 -2.59
CA TRP A 95 -8.07 -0.43 -1.79
C TRP A 95 -6.80 -1.19 -1.32
N PHE A 96 -5.66 -0.96 -1.96
CA PHE A 96 -4.36 -1.56 -1.63
C PHE A 96 -3.47 -0.63 -0.79
N ALA A 97 -3.80 0.66 -0.72
CA ALA A 97 -2.98 1.65 -0.02
C ALA A 97 -2.71 1.27 1.45
N ARG A 98 -3.69 0.70 2.16
CA ARG A 98 -3.50 0.19 3.52
C ARG A 98 -2.42 -0.89 3.60
N TRP A 99 -2.43 -1.82 2.64
CA TRP A 99 -1.44 -2.87 2.59
C TRP A 99 -0.04 -2.28 2.44
N LEU A 100 0.14 -1.38 1.48
CA LEU A 100 1.43 -0.81 1.14
C LEU A 100 1.98 0.17 2.18
N GLU A 101 1.11 0.87 2.89
CA GLU A 101 1.54 1.91 3.83
C GLU A 101 1.64 1.40 5.26
N GLU A 102 0.77 0.49 5.69
CA GLU A 102 0.66 0.12 7.11
C GLU A 102 1.09 -1.33 7.37
N ILE A 103 0.88 -2.23 6.42
CA ILE A 103 1.05 -3.67 6.63
C ILE A 103 2.41 -4.14 6.13
N GLU A 104 2.66 -4.02 4.83
CA GLU A 104 3.88 -4.50 4.18
C GLU A 104 5.16 -3.88 4.76
N PRO A 105 5.22 -2.56 5.07
CA PRO A 105 6.41 -1.97 5.68
C PRO A 105 6.74 -2.47 7.08
N ARG A 106 5.79 -3.11 7.77
CA ARG A 106 5.95 -3.66 9.12
C ARG A 106 6.02 -5.18 9.15
N ALA A 107 5.65 -5.84 8.06
CA ALA A 107 5.59 -7.30 7.99
C ALA A 107 6.95 -7.92 8.32
N THR A 108 6.92 -8.97 9.13
CA THR A 108 8.08 -9.84 9.43
C THR A 108 8.10 -11.04 8.48
N VAL A 109 6.92 -11.47 8.04
CA VAL A 109 6.74 -12.50 7.02
C VAL A 109 5.71 -12.05 6.00
N LEU A 110 5.99 -12.30 4.73
CA LEU A 110 5.05 -12.18 3.61
C LEU A 110 4.89 -13.55 2.94
N ARG A 111 3.65 -14.00 2.77
CA ARG A 111 3.32 -15.23 2.02
C ARG A 111 2.41 -14.85 0.86
N THR A 112 2.79 -15.19 -0.37
CA THR A 112 2.07 -14.77 -1.56
C THR A 112 1.73 -15.95 -2.46
N TRP A 113 0.51 -15.95 -2.95
CA TRP A 113 0.03 -16.79 -4.04
C TRP A 113 -0.60 -15.90 -5.12
N ASP A 114 -0.08 -15.98 -6.32
CA ASP A 114 -0.69 -15.43 -7.53
C ASP A 114 -0.72 -16.57 -8.56
N PRO A 115 -1.90 -17.03 -9.00
CA PRO A 115 -2.00 -18.18 -9.90
C PRO A 115 -1.73 -17.83 -11.38
N LEU A 116 -1.69 -16.55 -11.74
CA LEU A 116 -1.67 -16.13 -13.15
C LEU A 116 -0.43 -15.35 -13.54
N LEU A 117 0.20 -14.64 -12.60
CA LEU A 117 1.37 -13.82 -12.84
C LEU A 117 2.43 -14.05 -11.76
N VAL A 118 3.69 -13.77 -12.11
CA VAL A 118 4.74 -13.64 -11.09
C VAL A 118 4.30 -12.58 -10.07
N PRO A 119 4.32 -12.84 -8.76
CA PRO A 119 3.94 -11.85 -7.75
C PRO A 119 4.73 -10.55 -7.86
N GLY A 120 4.08 -9.42 -7.59
CA GLY A 120 4.63 -8.09 -7.88
C GLY A 120 6.00 -7.80 -7.28
N LEU A 121 6.29 -8.28 -6.06
CA LEU A 121 7.61 -8.13 -5.41
C LEU A 121 8.73 -8.84 -6.17
N LEU A 122 8.39 -9.89 -6.94
CA LEU A 122 9.33 -10.68 -7.73
C LEU A 122 9.30 -10.32 -9.22
N GLN A 123 8.60 -9.28 -9.63
CA GLN A 123 8.61 -8.85 -11.04
C GLN A 123 9.84 -7.99 -11.37
N THR A 124 10.33 -8.15 -12.60
CA THR A 124 11.24 -7.22 -13.26
C THR A 124 10.46 -6.01 -13.78
N GLU A 125 11.16 -4.89 -13.98
CA GLU A 125 10.53 -3.67 -14.52
C GLU A 125 9.88 -3.93 -15.88
N ALA A 126 10.57 -4.62 -16.79
CA ALA A 126 10.07 -4.93 -18.12
C ALA A 126 8.82 -5.82 -18.09
N TYR A 127 8.76 -6.81 -17.18
CA TYR A 127 7.59 -7.65 -16.99
C TYR A 127 6.40 -6.83 -16.49
N ALA A 128 6.60 -6.03 -15.44
CA ALA A 128 5.54 -5.19 -14.86
C ALA A 128 5.01 -4.18 -15.89
N ARG A 129 5.91 -3.50 -16.59
CA ARG A 129 5.60 -2.56 -17.68
C ARG A 129 4.77 -3.22 -18.77
N HIS A 130 5.14 -4.45 -19.17
CA HIS A 130 4.38 -5.19 -20.16
C HIS A 130 2.94 -5.41 -19.69
N ILE A 131 2.74 -5.91 -18.47
CA ILE A 131 1.41 -6.17 -17.93
C ILE A 131 0.56 -4.90 -17.86
N PHE A 132 1.09 -3.82 -17.26
CA PHE A 132 0.35 -2.57 -17.14
C PHE A 132 -0.02 -1.95 -18.49
N SER A 133 0.87 -2.05 -19.50
CA SER A 133 0.60 -1.51 -20.84
C SER A 133 -0.54 -2.22 -21.59
N ARG A 134 -1.04 -3.35 -21.08
CA ARG A 134 -2.18 -4.07 -21.68
C ARG A 134 -3.54 -3.62 -21.18
N GLU A 135 -3.59 -2.74 -20.19
CA GLU A 135 -4.86 -2.25 -19.66
C GLU A 135 -5.58 -1.36 -20.69
N PRO A 136 -6.90 -1.56 -20.91
CA PRO A 136 -7.65 -0.72 -21.83
C PRO A 136 -7.60 0.75 -21.43
N LYS A 137 -7.27 1.63 -22.39
CA LYS A 137 -7.25 3.10 -22.25
C LYS A 137 -6.19 3.69 -21.30
N ILE A 138 -5.24 2.88 -20.82
CA ILE A 138 -4.14 3.40 -19.99
C ILE A 138 -3.19 4.27 -20.83
N SER A 139 -2.77 5.41 -20.28
CA SER A 139 -1.76 6.29 -20.88
C SER A 139 -0.34 5.81 -20.60
N SER A 140 0.63 6.30 -21.38
CA SER A 140 2.06 6.03 -21.13
C SER A 140 2.51 6.49 -19.75
N ASP A 141 2.00 7.63 -19.29
CA ASP A 141 2.40 8.25 -18.04
C ASP A 141 1.85 7.46 -16.85
N GLU A 142 0.60 6.98 -16.95
CA GLU A 142 0.02 6.07 -15.95
C GLU A 142 0.75 4.72 -15.90
N VAL A 143 1.19 4.19 -17.05
CA VAL A 143 2.03 2.97 -17.07
C VAL A 143 3.34 3.23 -16.34
N GLU A 144 4.02 4.34 -16.64
CA GLU A 144 5.29 4.68 -15.98
C GLU A 144 5.11 4.84 -14.48
N GLU A 145 4.08 5.58 -14.05
CA GLU A 145 3.76 5.76 -12.63
C GLU A 145 3.58 4.42 -11.93
N ARG A 146 2.80 3.49 -12.52
CA ARG A 146 2.57 2.15 -11.95
C ARG A 146 3.81 1.28 -11.93
N VAL A 147 4.68 1.41 -12.93
CA VAL A 147 5.97 0.70 -12.97
C VAL A 147 6.89 1.23 -11.87
N GLN A 148 7.03 2.54 -11.72
CA GLN A 148 7.83 3.15 -10.66
C GLN A 148 7.30 2.76 -9.29
N ALA A 149 5.98 2.80 -9.11
CA ALA A 149 5.28 2.27 -7.95
C ALA A 149 5.65 0.80 -7.64
N ARG A 150 5.62 -0.07 -8.66
CA ARG A 150 6.00 -1.49 -8.54
C ARG A 150 7.46 -1.65 -8.13
N MET A 151 8.37 -0.87 -8.72
CA MET A 151 9.80 -0.96 -8.43
C MET A 151 10.14 -0.40 -7.04
N LEU A 152 9.55 0.73 -6.65
CA LEU A 152 9.70 1.30 -5.31
C LEU A 152 9.25 0.32 -4.23
N ARG A 153 8.14 -0.38 -4.45
CA ARG A 153 7.64 -1.41 -3.51
C ARG A 153 8.67 -2.51 -3.23
N LYS A 154 9.51 -2.88 -4.21
CA LYS A 154 10.54 -3.94 -4.04
C LYS A 154 11.61 -3.59 -3.01
N THR A 155 11.79 -2.30 -2.69
CA THR A 155 12.75 -1.83 -1.67
C THR A 155 12.48 -2.38 -0.27
N VAL A 156 11.27 -2.91 0.00
CA VAL A 156 10.96 -3.64 1.25
C VAL A 156 11.90 -4.83 1.47
N LEU A 157 12.42 -5.43 0.39
CA LEU A 157 13.38 -6.54 0.43
C LEU A 157 14.82 -6.09 0.69
N GLU A 158 15.08 -4.78 0.70
CA GLU A 158 16.41 -4.17 0.80
C GLU A 158 16.60 -3.41 2.12
N ARG A 159 15.57 -3.31 2.96
CA ARG A 159 15.66 -2.67 4.27
C ARG A 159 16.56 -3.48 5.22
N GLY A 160 17.02 -2.85 6.30
CA GLY A 160 17.97 -3.47 7.24
C GLY A 160 17.50 -4.76 7.91
N ASP A 161 16.19 -4.93 8.11
CA ASP A 161 15.56 -6.15 8.62
C ASP A 161 14.44 -6.59 7.66
N PRO A 162 14.77 -7.18 6.49
CA PRO A 162 13.80 -7.46 5.45
C PRO A 162 12.87 -8.61 5.86
N PRO A 163 11.60 -8.62 5.43
CA PRO A 163 10.69 -9.71 5.75
C PRO A 163 11.19 -11.03 5.15
N ALA A 164 10.84 -12.13 5.78
CA ALA A 164 10.93 -13.43 5.12
C ALA A 164 9.76 -13.58 4.13
N VAL A 165 10.05 -13.98 2.90
CA VAL A 165 9.09 -14.00 1.79
C VAL A 165 8.93 -15.41 1.27
N TRP A 166 7.72 -15.94 1.36
CA TRP A 166 7.33 -17.21 0.74
C TRP A 166 6.43 -16.94 -0.44
N VAL A 167 6.84 -17.41 -1.61
CA VAL A 167 6.07 -17.32 -2.83
C VAL A 167 5.72 -18.71 -3.32
N LEU A 168 4.43 -18.94 -3.50
CA LEU A 168 3.90 -20.08 -4.23
C LEU A 168 3.60 -19.60 -5.66
N LEU A 169 4.19 -20.27 -6.65
CA LEU A 169 3.93 -20.03 -8.07
C LEU A 169 3.15 -21.22 -8.65
N ASP A 170 2.12 -20.94 -9.44
CA ASP A 170 1.57 -21.95 -10.34
C ASP A 170 2.58 -22.28 -11.45
N GLU A 171 2.73 -23.56 -11.80
CA GLU A 171 3.64 -23.99 -12.88
C GLU A 171 3.35 -23.27 -14.21
N GLY A 172 2.10 -22.91 -14.48
CA GLY A 172 1.70 -22.19 -15.68
C GLY A 172 2.37 -20.82 -15.84
N ILE A 173 2.76 -20.17 -14.74
CA ILE A 173 3.47 -18.87 -14.76
C ILE A 173 4.85 -19.03 -15.42
N LEU A 174 5.55 -20.12 -15.13
CA LEU A 174 6.88 -20.38 -15.67
C LEU A 174 6.85 -20.73 -17.16
N ARG A 175 5.72 -21.23 -17.64
CA ARG A 175 5.53 -21.64 -19.05
C ARG A 175 4.90 -20.55 -19.91
N ARG A 176 4.27 -19.53 -19.32
CA ARG A 176 3.57 -18.48 -20.05
C ARG A 176 4.54 -17.39 -20.52
N SER A 177 4.59 -17.17 -21.83
CA SER A 177 5.37 -16.07 -22.41
C SER A 177 4.66 -14.73 -22.20
N ILE A 178 5.27 -13.85 -21.41
CA ILE A 178 4.80 -12.49 -21.14
C ILE A 178 5.81 -11.51 -21.72
N GLY A 179 5.38 -10.64 -22.63
CA GLY A 179 6.29 -9.68 -23.27
C GLY A 179 7.25 -10.27 -24.31
N GLY A 180 7.14 -11.58 -24.59
CA GLY A 180 8.01 -12.28 -25.53
C GLY A 180 9.24 -12.90 -24.88
N PRO A 181 10.05 -13.64 -25.65
CA PRO A 181 11.12 -14.49 -25.11
C PRO A 181 12.15 -13.74 -24.26
N GLN A 182 12.50 -12.51 -24.64
CA GLN A 182 13.51 -11.71 -23.94
C GLN A 182 13.03 -11.28 -22.55
N ILE A 183 11.77 -10.81 -22.43
CA ILE A 183 11.19 -10.38 -21.15
C ILE A 183 10.96 -11.60 -20.24
N THR A 184 10.42 -12.69 -20.79
CA THR A 184 10.24 -13.94 -20.03
C THR A 184 11.56 -14.49 -19.53
N ARG A 185 12.61 -14.51 -20.38
CA ARG A 185 13.93 -14.96 -19.96
C ARG A 185 14.50 -14.12 -18.81
N ALA A 186 14.49 -12.79 -18.95
CA ALA A 186 14.98 -11.90 -17.91
C ALA A 186 14.19 -12.07 -16.60
N GLN A 187 12.88 -12.29 -16.69
CA GLN A 187 12.04 -12.55 -15.53
C GLN A 187 12.41 -13.88 -14.83
N LEU A 188 12.66 -14.95 -15.58
CA LEU A 188 13.07 -16.24 -15.04
C LEU A 188 14.47 -16.19 -14.44
N GLU A 189 15.42 -15.50 -15.10
CA GLU A 189 16.77 -15.26 -14.57
C GLU A 189 16.71 -14.49 -13.24
N TYR A 190 15.85 -13.48 -13.13
CA TYR A 190 15.63 -12.75 -11.88
C TYR A 190 15.01 -13.62 -10.78
N LEU A 191 14.10 -14.54 -11.11
CA LEU A 191 13.56 -15.48 -10.11
C LEU A 191 14.63 -16.43 -9.56
N LEU A 192 15.58 -16.86 -10.40
CA LEU A 192 16.72 -17.66 -9.96
C LEU A 192 17.62 -16.83 -9.03
N GLU A 193 18.00 -15.62 -9.44
CA GLU A 193 18.85 -14.73 -8.64
C GLU A 193 18.24 -14.41 -7.27
N ILE A 194 16.96 -14.02 -7.23
CA ILE A 194 16.33 -13.64 -5.96
C ILE A 194 16.10 -14.85 -5.03
N SER A 195 16.01 -16.07 -5.58
CA SER A 195 15.89 -17.29 -4.79
C SER A 195 17.16 -17.64 -4.01
N ASP A 196 18.31 -17.05 -4.35
CA ASP A 196 19.56 -17.21 -3.60
C ASP A 196 19.58 -16.39 -2.30
N ARG A 197 18.62 -15.48 -2.08
CA ARG A 197 18.51 -14.72 -0.83
C ARG A 197 17.99 -15.61 0.29
N SER A 198 18.64 -15.55 1.46
CA SER A 198 18.28 -16.38 2.62
C SER A 198 16.88 -16.12 3.18
N ASN A 199 16.29 -14.96 2.89
CA ASN A 199 14.96 -14.57 3.32
C ASN A 199 13.88 -14.76 2.24
N VAL A 200 14.18 -15.41 1.11
CA VAL A 200 13.23 -15.65 0.02
C VAL A 200 13.11 -17.14 -0.25
N VAL A 201 11.88 -17.64 -0.30
CA VAL A 201 11.55 -19.02 -0.65
C VAL A 201 10.55 -19.00 -1.79
N ILE A 202 10.89 -19.63 -2.91
CA ILE A 202 10.00 -19.81 -4.05
C ILE A 202 9.69 -21.29 -4.18
N GLN A 203 8.40 -21.64 -4.21
CA GLN A 203 7.93 -23.00 -4.46
C GLN A 203 6.99 -22.99 -5.65
N VAL A 204 7.02 -24.08 -6.42
CA VAL A 204 6.17 -24.26 -7.60
C VAL A 204 5.12 -25.31 -7.29
N VAL A 205 3.86 -24.94 -7.51
CA VAL A 205 2.72 -25.86 -7.51
C VAL A 205 2.64 -26.49 -8.90
N PRO A 206 2.97 -27.78 -9.06
CA PRO A 206 2.96 -28.44 -10.37
C PRO A 206 1.53 -28.66 -10.86
N PHE A 207 1.34 -28.80 -12.17
CA PHE A 207 0.04 -29.15 -12.76
C PHE A 207 -0.50 -30.51 -12.30
N SER A 208 0.36 -31.38 -11.78
CA SER A 208 -0.04 -32.65 -11.19
C SER A 208 -0.62 -32.52 -9.77
N ALA A 209 -0.54 -31.34 -9.15
CA ALA A 209 -1.18 -31.10 -7.87
C ALA A 209 -2.71 -31.13 -8.03
N GLU A 210 -3.41 -31.81 -7.13
CA GLU A 210 -4.87 -31.80 -7.08
C GLU A 210 -5.40 -30.39 -6.76
N SER A 211 -6.67 -30.12 -7.10
CA SER A 211 -7.31 -28.80 -6.94
C SER A 211 -7.03 -28.19 -5.57
N THR A 212 -6.34 -27.05 -5.55
CA THR A 212 -6.09 -26.28 -4.33
C THR A 212 -7.13 -25.16 -4.21
N VAL A 213 -7.45 -24.76 -2.97
CA VAL A 213 -8.31 -23.58 -2.72
C VAL A 213 -7.69 -22.31 -3.31
N GLY A 214 -6.37 -22.28 -3.54
CA GLY A 214 -5.68 -21.17 -4.20
C GLY A 214 -6.17 -20.87 -5.63
N LEU A 215 -6.84 -21.82 -6.30
CA LEU A 215 -7.44 -21.56 -7.61
C LEU A 215 -8.56 -20.52 -7.59
N THR A 216 -9.11 -20.18 -6.42
CA THR A 216 -10.22 -19.20 -6.31
C THR A 216 -9.76 -17.75 -6.44
N GLY A 217 -8.46 -17.45 -6.31
CA GLY A 217 -7.94 -16.09 -6.43
C GLY A 217 -6.54 -15.92 -5.84
N ALA A 218 -5.90 -14.80 -6.17
CA ALA A 218 -4.63 -14.40 -5.59
C ALA A 218 -4.81 -13.85 -4.17
N PHE A 219 -3.81 -14.07 -3.32
CA PHE A 219 -3.80 -13.52 -1.97
C PHE A 219 -2.38 -13.30 -1.42
N ILE A 220 -2.29 -12.41 -0.44
CA ILE A 220 -1.07 -12.14 0.32
C ILE A 220 -1.40 -12.17 1.81
N LEU A 221 -0.59 -12.88 2.58
CA LEU A 221 -0.63 -12.91 4.05
C LEU A 221 0.59 -12.19 4.61
N ALA A 222 0.39 -11.35 5.62
CA ALA A 222 1.44 -10.64 6.32
C ALA A 222 1.37 -10.94 7.82
N GLU A 223 2.50 -11.39 8.35
CA GLU A 223 2.71 -11.57 9.79
C GLU A 223 3.29 -10.28 10.37
N LEU A 224 2.63 -9.73 11.39
CA LEU A 224 2.99 -8.45 12.01
C LEU A 224 3.76 -8.66 13.32
N PRO A 225 4.63 -7.72 13.72
CA PRO A 225 5.46 -7.88 14.91
C PRO A 225 4.61 -7.89 16.20
N GLY A 226 5.18 -8.46 17.27
CA GLY A 226 4.59 -8.36 18.61
C GLY A 226 3.31 -9.16 18.83
N GLY A 227 3.01 -10.15 17.97
CA GLY A 227 1.79 -10.96 18.08
C GLY A 227 0.52 -10.20 17.68
N GLU A 228 0.66 -9.12 16.91
CA GLU A 228 -0.47 -8.48 16.24
C GLU A 228 -1.19 -9.47 15.31
N PRO A 229 -2.52 -9.35 15.13
CA PRO A 229 -3.24 -10.21 14.20
C PRO A 229 -2.66 -10.11 12.79
N ASP A 230 -2.45 -11.27 12.15
CA ASP A 230 -2.04 -11.35 10.75
C ASP A 230 -3.02 -10.60 9.84
N ALA A 231 -2.47 -10.00 8.78
CA ALA A 231 -3.25 -9.32 7.77
C ALA A 231 -3.33 -10.15 6.50
N VAL A 232 -4.51 -10.19 5.89
CA VAL A 232 -4.72 -10.81 4.58
C VAL A 232 -5.19 -9.76 3.58
N TYR A 233 -4.66 -9.86 2.37
CA TYR A 233 -5.16 -9.19 1.18
C TYR A 233 -5.55 -10.25 0.15
N ILE A 234 -6.73 -10.10 -0.46
CA ILE A 234 -7.27 -10.99 -1.50
C ILE A 234 -7.64 -10.10 -2.69
N GLU A 235 -7.24 -10.50 -3.90
CA GLU A 235 -7.66 -9.82 -5.15
C GLU A 235 -9.11 -10.11 -5.55
#